data_AF-A0A7X8EBE8-F1
#
_entry.id   AF-A0A7X8EBE8-F1
#
_cell.length_a   1.000
_cell.length_b   1.000
_cell.length_c   1.000
_cell.angle_alpha   90.00
_cell.angle_beta   90.00
_cell.angle_gamma   90.00
#
_symmetry.space_group_name_H-M   'P 1'
#
loop_
_entity.id
_entity.type
_entity.pdbx_description
1 polymer ?
#
loop_
_entity_poly.entity_id
_entity_poly.type
_entity_poly.pdbx_seq_one_letter_code
_entity_poly.pdbx_strand_id
1 'polypeptide(L)'
;MLGFCGTKRSGEDGFTLIELMVVVVIIGILASILVTNVMGRVEKAKESRSMMDLDAIATACRIYKLDNDEGKWPQSLNDLIEYGISADAEDPWGGEYRITPEHDNLKISDSRDNTKTLVGTDPSQ
;
A
#
# COMPACT_ATOMS: atom_id res chain seq x y z
N MET A 1 -14.77 45.60 69.25
CA MET A 1 -14.04 44.34 69.03
C MET A 1 -15.08 43.23 69.00
N LEU A 2 -15.31 42.42 67.96
CA LEU A 2 -14.63 42.07 66.71
C LEU A 2 -15.77 41.75 65.71
N GLY A 3 -15.81 42.27 64.49
CA GLY A 3 -14.90 41.89 63.40
C GLY A 3 -15.50 40.71 62.62
N PHE A 4 -16.51 40.96 61.78
CA PHE A 4 -17.06 39.99 60.83
C PHE A 4 -15.96 39.57 59.84
N CYS A 5 -15.54 38.30 59.88
CA CYS A 5 -14.65 37.72 58.88
C CYS A 5 -15.50 37.14 57.75
N GLY A 6 -15.60 37.87 56.63
CA GLY A 6 -16.26 37.40 55.42
C GLY A 6 -15.37 36.42 54.67
N THR A 7 -15.80 35.16 54.57
CA THR A 7 -15.18 34.10 53.78
C THR A 7 -15.27 34.45 52.29
N LYS A 8 -14.13 34.70 51.63
CA LYS A 8 -14.07 34.80 50.15
C LYS A 8 -14.45 33.44 49.55
N ARG A 9 -15.61 33.35 48.88
CA ARG A 9 -15.88 32.27 47.93
C ARG A 9 -14.98 32.45 46.72
N SER A 10 -14.07 31.52 46.50
CA SER A 10 -13.39 31.33 45.22
C SER A 10 -14.45 31.07 44.16
N GLY A 11 -14.52 31.95 43.15
CA GLY A 11 -15.42 31.77 42.01
C GLY A 11 -15.07 30.49 41.29
N GLU A 12 -15.97 29.53 41.32
CA GLU A 12 -15.94 28.38 40.42
C GLU A 12 -16.44 28.90 39.07
N ASP A 13 -15.52 29.36 38.21
CA ASP A 13 -15.83 29.71 36.84
C ASP A 13 -16.25 28.43 36.10
N GLY A 14 -17.56 28.27 35.89
CA GLY A 14 -18.14 27.17 35.16
C GLY A 14 -17.92 27.33 33.66
N PHE A 15 -17.56 26.23 32.99
CA PHE A 15 -17.50 26.14 31.53
C PHE A 15 -18.84 26.56 30.90
N THR A 16 -18.79 27.39 29.87
CA THR A 16 -20.00 27.77 29.14
C THR A 16 -20.35 26.69 28.11
N LEU A 17 -21.64 26.45 27.89
CA LEU A 17 -22.08 25.50 26.85
C LEU A 17 -21.63 25.93 25.45
N ILE A 18 -21.58 27.24 25.20
CA ILE A 18 -21.12 27.79 23.92
C ILE A 18 -19.64 27.49 23.65
N GLU A 19 -18.80 27.51 24.68
CA GLU A 19 -17.37 27.18 24.58
C GLU A 19 -17.18 25.72 24.18
N LEU A 20 -17.96 24.80 24.76
CA LEU A 20 -17.92 23.39 24.35
C LEU A 20 -18.50 23.19 22.93
N MET A 21 -19.55 23.91 22.56
CA MET A 21 -20.13 23.83 21.21
C MET A 21 -19.13 24.22 20.12
N VAL A 22 -18.41 25.33 20.30
CA VAL A 22 -17.39 25.77 19.33
C VAL A 22 -16.27 24.74 19.22
N VAL A 23 -15.84 24.15 20.34
CA VAL A 23 -14.77 23.14 20.34
C VAL A 23 -15.17 21.89 19.55
N VAL A 24 -16.36 21.33 19.77
CA VAL A 24 -16.79 20.11 19.04
C VAL A 24 -17.02 20.38 17.55
N VAL A 25 -17.44 21.60 17.18
CA VAL A 25 -17.56 22.03 15.78
C VAL A 25 -16.20 22.08 15.10
N ILE A 26 -15.18 22.69 15.73
CA ILE A 26 -13.82 22.76 15.17
C ILE A 26 -13.22 21.36 15.06
N ILE A 27 -13.38 20.51 16.08
CA ILE A 27 -12.91 19.11 16.05
C ILE A 27 -13.60 18.34 14.91
N GLY A 28 -14.90 18.53 14.70
CA GLY A 28 -15.64 17.88 13.61
C GLY A 28 -15.12 18.27 12.23
N ILE A 29 -14.82 19.55 12.00
CA ILE A 29 -14.25 20.05 10.74
C ILE A 29 -12.86 19.44 10.51
N LEU A 30 -11.98 19.50 11.50
CA LEU A 30 -10.62 18.96 11.38
C LEU A 30 -10.61 17.45 11.16
N ALA A 31 -11.44 16.71 11.90
CA ALA A 31 -11.57 15.26 11.76
C ALA A 31 -12.01 14.85 10.34
N SER A 32 -12.91 15.63 9.71
CA SER A 32 -13.38 15.34 8.35
C SER A 32 -12.27 15.38 7.29
N ILE A 33 -11.31 16.30 7.44
CA ILE A 33 -10.20 16.50 6.49
C ILE A 33 -9.11 15.43 6.69
N LEU A 34 -8.86 15.01 7.93
CA LEU A 34 -7.80 14.04 8.24
C LEU A 34 -8.08 12.66 7.61
N VAL A 35 -9.33 12.21 7.60
CA VAL A 35 -9.71 10.88 7.08
C VAL A 35 -9.43 10.74 5.59
N THR A 36 -9.75 11.76 4.78
CA THR A 36 -9.62 11.68 3.32
C THR A 36 -8.16 11.68 2.85
N ASN A 37 -7.28 12.34 3.59
CA ASN A 37 -5.86 12.45 3.24
C ASN A 37 -5.07 11.14 3.44
N VAL A 38 -5.44 10.32 4.43
CA VAL A 38 -4.72 9.08 4.73
C VAL A 38 -5.01 7.99 3.68
N MET A 39 -6.28 7.86 3.26
CA MET A 39 -6.71 6.80 2.34
C MET A 39 -5.97 6.85 1.00
N GLY A 40 -5.82 8.04 0.40
CA GLY A 40 -5.13 8.19 -0.89
C GLY A 40 -3.63 7.88 -0.83
N ARG A 41 -2.97 8.07 0.33
CA ARG A 41 -1.55 7.75 0.51
C ARG A 41 -1.32 6.25 0.65
N VAL A 42 -2.24 5.54 1.31
CA VAL A 42 -2.18 4.08 1.45
C VAL A 42 -2.33 3.42 0.08
N GLU A 43 -3.28 3.84 -0.75
CA GLU A 43 -3.46 3.25 -2.08
C GLU A 43 -2.23 3.46 -2.98
N LYS A 44 -1.61 4.65 -2.97
CA LYS A 44 -0.35 4.89 -3.71
C LYS A 44 0.80 4.03 -3.22
N ALA A 45 0.90 3.81 -1.90
CA ALA A 45 1.94 2.94 -1.35
C ALA A 45 1.72 1.48 -1.77
N LYS A 46 0.46 1.03 -1.83
CA LYS A 46 0.10 -0.29 -2.35
C LYS A 46 0.45 -0.44 -3.83
N GLU A 47 0.08 0.53 -4.66
CA GLU A 47 0.42 0.55 -6.09
C GLU A 47 1.94 0.49 -6.30
N SER A 48 2.69 1.35 -5.60
CA SER A 48 4.15 1.35 -5.66
C SER A 48 4.75 0.01 -5.24
N ARG A 49 4.21 -0.64 -4.21
CA ARG A 49 4.66 -1.97 -3.78
C ARG A 49 4.39 -3.02 -4.84
N SER A 50 3.18 -3.04 -5.42
CA SER A 50 2.86 -3.97 -6.49
C SER A 50 3.79 -3.83 -7.70
N MET A 51 4.13 -2.59 -8.09
CA MET A 51 5.10 -2.34 -9.16
C MET A 51 6.50 -2.90 -8.84
N MET A 52 6.96 -2.74 -7.59
CA MET A 52 8.25 -3.30 -7.15
C MET A 52 8.24 -4.83 -7.16
N ASP A 53 7.15 -5.45 -6.71
CA ASP A 53 6.98 -6.89 -6.70
C ASP A 53 6.97 -7.44 -8.14
N LEU A 54 6.25 -6.79 -9.07
CA LEU A 54 6.27 -7.11 -10.50
C LEU A 54 7.68 -7.03 -11.10
N ASP A 55 8.49 -6.03 -10.72
CA ASP A 55 9.88 -5.90 -11.18
C ASP A 55 10.81 -6.98 -10.59
N ALA A 56 10.57 -7.38 -9.35
CA ALA A 56 11.30 -8.49 -8.72
C ALA A 56 10.98 -9.83 -9.42
N ILE A 57 9.70 -10.12 -9.64
CA ILE A 57 9.25 -11.31 -10.39
C ILE A 57 9.83 -11.27 -11.81
N ALA A 58 9.77 -10.12 -12.47
CA ALA A 58 10.34 -9.93 -13.80
C ALA A 58 11.84 -10.26 -13.87
N THR A 59 12.58 -9.86 -12.84
CA THR A 59 14.01 -10.15 -12.73
C THR A 59 14.24 -11.65 -12.52
N ALA A 60 13.48 -12.29 -11.64
CA ALA A 60 13.51 -13.73 -11.44
C ALA A 60 13.20 -14.50 -12.73
N CYS A 61 12.18 -14.08 -13.50
CA CYS A 61 11.85 -14.68 -14.80
C CYS A 61 13.00 -14.58 -15.82
N ARG A 62 13.75 -13.48 -15.81
CA ARG A 62 14.92 -13.33 -16.70
C ARG A 62 16.05 -14.27 -16.28
N ILE A 63 16.33 -14.36 -14.98
CA ILE A 63 17.36 -15.27 -14.46
C ILE A 63 16.96 -16.72 -14.75
N TYR A 64 15.70 -17.09 -14.51
CA TYR A 64 15.15 -18.40 -14.90
C TYR A 64 15.44 -18.73 -16.36
N LYS A 65 15.14 -17.79 -17.27
CA LYS A 65 15.37 -17.97 -18.71
C LYS A 65 16.86 -18.11 -19.07
N LEU A 66 17.77 -17.48 -18.31
CA LEU A 66 19.21 -17.56 -18.54
C LEU A 66 19.83 -18.86 -18.01
N ASP A 67 19.35 -19.33 -16.85
CA ASP A 67 19.89 -20.53 -16.19
C ASP A 67 19.35 -21.82 -16.82
N ASN A 68 18.16 -21.79 -17.41
CA ASN A 68 17.59 -22.92 -18.12
C ASN A 68 18.05 -22.87 -19.60
N ASP A 69 18.90 -23.83 -20.00
CA ASP A 69 19.46 -23.96 -21.36
C ASP A 69 18.42 -23.94 -22.50
N GLU A 70 17.15 -24.20 -22.20
CA GLU A 70 16.05 -24.18 -23.16
C GLU A 70 15.59 -22.76 -23.55
N GLY A 71 16.03 -21.72 -22.83
CA GLY A 71 15.64 -20.32 -23.10
C GLY A 71 14.14 -20.06 -22.95
N LYS A 72 13.42 -20.90 -22.20
CA LYS A 72 11.97 -20.81 -22.00
C LYS A 72 11.61 -19.89 -20.84
N TRP A 73 10.47 -19.22 -20.97
CA TRP A 73 9.87 -18.48 -19.87
C TRP A 73 9.25 -19.42 -18.83
N PRO A 74 9.25 -19.06 -17.53
CA PRO A 74 8.56 -19.81 -16.49
C PRO A 74 7.05 -19.87 -16.79
N GLN A 75 6.40 -20.97 -16.44
CA GLN A 75 4.97 -21.19 -16.69
C GLN A 75 4.12 -20.83 -15.46
N SER A 76 4.74 -20.84 -14.28
CA SER A 76 4.07 -20.57 -13.02
C SER A 76 5.00 -19.87 -12.02
N LEU A 77 4.43 -19.27 -10.98
CA LEU A 77 5.20 -18.64 -9.90
C LEU A 77 6.03 -19.67 -9.12
N ASN A 78 5.61 -20.94 -9.11
CA ASN A 78 6.34 -22.04 -8.47
C ASN A 78 7.71 -22.29 -9.10
N ASP A 79 7.86 -22.00 -10.39
CA ASP A 79 9.12 -22.15 -11.11
C ASP A 79 10.17 -21.10 -10.65
N LEU A 80 9.72 -20.07 -9.93
CA LEU A 80 10.54 -18.96 -9.45
C LEU A 80 10.94 -19.07 -7.97
N ILE A 81 10.55 -20.15 -7.28
CA ILE A 81 10.89 -20.37 -5.86
C ILE A 81 12.40 -20.41 -5.65
N GLU A 82 13.11 -21.10 -6.53
CA GLU A 82 14.58 -21.19 -6.50
C GLU A 82 15.25 -19.83 -6.80
N TYR A 83 14.52 -18.91 -7.43
CA TYR A 83 14.97 -17.58 -7.81
C TYR A 83 14.53 -16.49 -6.83
N GLY A 84 14.05 -16.88 -5.64
CA GLY A 84 13.74 -15.96 -4.54
C GLY A 84 12.33 -15.37 -4.55
N ILE A 85 11.40 -15.91 -5.35
CA ILE A 85 9.99 -15.52 -5.34
C ILE A 85 9.16 -16.56 -4.59
N SER A 86 8.40 -16.13 -3.57
CA SER A 86 7.50 -17.04 -2.85
C SER A 86 6.34 -17.46 -3.74
N ALA A 87 5.95 -18.74 -3.70
CA ALA A 87 4.76 -19.24 -4.38
C ALA A 87 3.46 -18.63 -3.85
N ASP A 88 3.47 -18.26 -2.57
CA ASP A 88 2.42 -17.57 -1.82
C ASP A 88 2.56 -16.04 -1.85
N ALA A 89 3.31 -15.49 -2.81
CA ALA A 89 3.41 -14.05 -2.95
C ALA A 89 2.04 -13.46 -3.31
N GLU A 90 1.47 -12.74 -2.35
CA GLU A 90 0.21 -11.99 -2.50
C GLU A 90 0.49 -10.53 -2.83
N ASP A 91 -0.39 -9.95 -3.65
CA ASP A 91 -0.39 -8.54 -3.94
C ASP A 91 -0.92 -7.70 -2.74
N PRO A 92 -0.73 -6.37 -2.74
CA PRO A 92 -1.17 -5.50 -1.64
C PRO A 92 -2.69 -5.42 -1.39
N TRP A 93 -3.50 -6.06 -2.24
CA TRP A 93 -4.95 -6.19 -2.12
C TRP A 93 -5.40 -7.63 -1.79
N GLY A 94 -4.45 -8.56 -1.59
CA GLY A 94 -4.70 -9.96 -1.23
C GLY A 94 -5.03 -10.85 -2.42
N GLY A 95 -4.69 -10.44 -3.64
CA GLY A 95 -4.76 -11.26 -4.83
C GLY A 95 -3.43 -11.94 -5.17
N GLU A 96 -3.45 -12.86 -6.13
CA GLU A 96 -2.25 -13.60 -6.56
C GLU A 96 -1.64 -12.99 -7.83
N TYR A 97 -0.31 -13.01 -7.92
CA TYR A 97 0.39 -12.70 -9.16
C TYR A 97 0.22 -13.81 -10.19
N ARG A 98 -0.13 -13.43 -11.42
CA ARG A 98 -0.26 -14.36 -12.55
C ARG A 98 0.81 -14.11 -13.58
N ILE A 99 1.38 -15.20 -14.08
CA ILE A 99 2.33 -15.21 -15.18
C ILE A 99 1.62 -15.82 -16.38
N THR A 100 1.51 -15.05 -17.46
CA THR A 100 0.89 -15.48 -18.72
C THR A 100 1.93 -15.38 -19.83
N PRO A 101 2.37 -16.50 -20.42
CA PRO A 101 3.23 -16.46 -21.59
C PRO A 101 2.43 -15.92 -22.79
N GLU A 102 3.01 -14.95 -23.50
CA GLU A 102 2.42 -14.27 -24.66
C GLU A 102 3.38 -14.33 -25.84
N HIS A 103 3.32 -15.43 -26.62
CA HIS A 103 4.25 -15.73 -27.72
C HIS A 103 5.72 -15.70 -27.23
N ASP A 104 6.53 -14.74 -27.69
CA ASP A 104 7.92 -14.55 -27.26
C ASP A 104 8.06 -13.71 -25.97
N ASN A 105 6.96 -13.15 -25.49
CA ASN A 105 6.91 -12.28 -24.34
C ASN A 105 6.35 -13.00 -23.12
N LEU A 106 6.62 -12.47 -21.93
CA LEU A 106 6.03 -12.92 -20.69
C LEU A 106 5.29 -11.76 -20.05
N LYS A 107 3.99 -11.93 -19.77
CA LYS A 107 3.19 -10.94 -19.06
C LYS A 107 3.02 -11.37 -17.61
N ILE A 108 3.32 -10.46 -16.69
CA ILE A 108 3.11 -10.63 -15.25
C ILE A 108 2.00 -9.65 -14.86
N SER A 109 0.98 -10.11 -14.14
CA SER A 109 -0.18 -9.30 -13.75
C SER A 109 -0.53 -9.47 -12.27
N ASP A 110 -0.93 -8.39 -11.60
CA ASP A 110 -1.55 -8.42 -10.27
C ASP A 110 -3.09 -8.48 -10.34
N SER A 111 -3.78 -8.48 -9.20
CA SER A 111 -5.25 -8.52 -9.15
C SER A 111 -5.97 -7.20 -9.49
N ARG A 112 -5.24 -6.11 -9.72
CA ARG A 112 -5.77 -4.78 -10.11
C ARG A 112 -5.47 -4.46 -11.57
N ASP A 113 -5.10 -5.48 -12.36
CA ASP A 113 -4.72 -5.38 -13.77
C ASP A 113 -3.44 -4.57 -14.01
N ASN A 114 -2.62 -4.32 -12.98
CA ASN A 114 -1.27 -3.82 -13.20
C ASN A 114 -0.47 -4.91 -13.86
N THR A 115 0.15 -4.58 -14.99
CA THR A 115 0.85 -5.56 -15.81
C THR A 115 2.25 -5.11 -16.15
N LYS A 116 3.18 -6.06 -16.13
CA LYS A 116 4.54 -5.90 -16.63
C LYS A 116 4.77 -6.92 -17.72
N THR A 117 5.09 -6.46 -18.92
CA THR A 117 5.46 -7.34 -20.04
C THR A 117 6.96 -7.36 -20.19
N LEU A 118 7.54 -8.56 -20.11
CA LEU A 118 8.91 -8.83 -20.50
C LEU A 118 8.90 -9.17 -21.98
N VAL A 119 9.51 -8.30 -22.77
CA VAL A 119 9.76 -8.61 -24.17
C VAL A 119 10.86 -9.65 -24.22
N GLY A 120 10.63 -10.74 -24.96
CA GLY A 120 11.71 -11.63 -25.36
C GLY A 120 12.64 -10.82 -26.23
N THR A 121 13.74 -10.32 -25.67
CA THR A 121 14.82 -9.83 -26.51
C THR A 121 15.34 -11.04 -27.27
N ASP A 122 14.96 -11.15 -28.53
CA ASP A 122 15.65 -12.01 -29.46
C ASP A 122 17.13 -11.59 -29.43
N PRO A 123 18.09 -12.49 -29.16
CA PRO A 123 19.52 -12.18 -29.25
C PRO A 123 20.00 -11.81 -30.67
N SER A 124 19.09 -11.71 -31.66
CA SER A 124 19.37 -11.42 -33.07
C SER A 124 19.03 -10.00 -33.54
N GLN A 125 18.93 -9.00 -32.65
CA GLN A 125 18.89 -7.56 -33.02
C GLN A 125 19.99 -6.77 -32.32
#